data_AF-A0A7C1AUF8-F1
#
_entry.id   AF-A0A7C1AUF8-F1
#
_cell.length_a   1.000
_cell.length_b   1.000
_cell.length_c   1.000
_cell.angle_alpha   90.00
_cell.angle_beta   90.00
_cell.angle_gamma   90.00
#
_symmetry.space_group_name_H-M   'P 1'
#
loop_
_entity.id
_entity.type
_entity.pdbx_description
1 polymer ?
#
loop_
_entity_poly.entity_id
_entity_poly.type
_entity_poly.pdbx_seq_one_letter_code
_entity_poly.pdbx_strand_id
1 'polypeptide(L)'
;AIGPLPMMRAVADLTRPYDIPTIVSLNALMVDGTGMCGSCRVTVGGETKFTCVDGPDFDGHQVDFEELGKRQKIYIPQEKCSLERFELSASGANVKE
;
A
#
# COMPACT_ATOMS: atom_id res chain seq x y z
N ALA A 1 -10.46 -3.56 -9.08
CA ALA A 1 -9.81 -4.68 -8.36
C ALA A 1 -9.39 -4.24 -6.97
N ILE A 2 -9.59 -5.08 -5.97
CA ILE A 2 -9.25 -4.80 -4.56
C ILE A 2 -8.60 -6.05 -3.98
N GLY A 3 -7.38 -5.94 -3.48
CA GLY A 3 -6.64 -7.06 -2.92
C GLY A 3 -5.15 -6.76 -2.76
N PRO A 4 -4.29 -7.78 -2.65
CA PRO A 4 -2.85 -7.57 -2.57
C PRO A 4 -2.31 -6.81 -3.79
N LEU A 5 -1.29 -5.97 -3.58
CA LEU A 5 -0.70 -5.16 -4.65
C LEU A 5 -0.26 -5.99 -5.89
N PRO A 6 0.36 -7.18 -5.74
CA PRO A 6 0.68 -8.03 -6.90
C PRO A 6 -0.55 -8.50 -7.66
N MET A 7 -1.67 -8.77 -6.97
CA MET A 7 -2.93 -9.16 -7.59
C MET A 7 -3.53 -7.99 -8.37
N MET A 8 -3.55 -6.79 -7.78
CA MET A 8 -4.06 -5.59 -8.45
C MET A 8 -3.25 -5.26 -9.71
N ARG A 9 -1.91 -5.37 -9.63
CA ARG A 9 -1.02 -5.25 -10.79
C ARG A 9 -1.35 -6.27 -11.87
N ALA A 10 -1.48 -7.55 -11.51
CA ALA A 10 -1.79 -8.61 -12.46
C ALA A 10 -3.12 -8.38 -13.20
N VAL A 11 -4.14 -7.89 -12.50
CA VAL A 11 -5.44 -7.56 -13.13
C VAL A 11 -5.32 -6.34 -14.05
N ALA A 12 -4.60 -5.30 -13.65
CA ALA A 12 -4.35 -4.13 -14.49
C ALA A 12 -3.57 -4.48 -15.76
N ASP A 13 -2.53 -5.30 -15.64
CA ASP A 13 -1.72 -5.75 -16.77
C ASP A 13 -2.48 -6.71 -17.70
N LEU A 14 -3.35 -7.58 -17.15
CA LEU A 14 -4.20 -8.49 -17.95
C LEU A 14 -5.23 -7.75 -18.80
N THR A 15 -5.79 -6.66 -18.28
CA THR A 15 -6.90 -5.91 -18.90
C THR A 15 -6.42 -4.88 -19.92
N ARG A 16 -5.18 -4.38 -19.77
CA ARG A 16 -4.59 -3.32 -20.62
C ARG A 16 -4.62 -3.66 -22.13
N PRO A 17 -4.26 -4.87 -22.61
CA PRO A 17 -4.27 -5.18 -24.05
C PRO A 17 -5.67 -5.25 -24.67
N TYR A 18 -6.71 -5.33 -23.84
CA TYR A 18 -8.11 -5.41 -24.28
C TYR A 18 -8.83 -4.06 -24.15
N ASP A 19 -8.11 -3.00 -23.80
CA ASP A 19 -8.66 -1.65 -23.55
C ASP A 19 -9.83 -1.67 -22.55
N ILE A 20 -9.81 -2.60 -21.58
CA ILE A 20 -10.85 -2.71 -20.56
C ILE A 20 -10.51 -1.74 -19.42
N PRO A 21 -11.35 -0.71 -19.16
CA PRO A 21 -11.11 0.23 -18.07
C PRO A 21 -11.02 -0.50 -16.73
N THR A 22 -9.92 -0.28 -16.01
CA THR A 22 -9.62 -1.02 -14.79
C THR A 22 -9.30 -0.08 -13.65
N ILE A 23 -10.24 0.03 -12.71
CA ILE A 23 -10.03 0.79 -11.48
C ILE A 23 -9.43 -0.13 -10.41
N VAL A 24 -8.45 0.37 -9.66
CA VAL A 24 -7.81 -0.33 -8.52
C VAL A 24 -7.94 0.50 -7.25
N SER A 25 -8.28 -0.14 -6.14
CA SER A 25 -8.35 0.52 -4.83
C SER A 25 -7.04 0.30 -4.08
N LEU A 26 -6.19 1.33 -4.04
CA LEU A 26 -4.82 1.20 -3.54
C LEU A 26 -4.76 1.11 -2.01
N ASN A 27 -3.94 0.18 -1.52
CA ASN A 27 -3.67 -0.03 -0.10
C ASN A 27 -2.31 0.57 0.32
N ALA A 28 -2.13 1.87 0.06
CA ALA A 28 -0.93 2.60 0.48
C ALA A 28 -0.87 2.76 2.02
N LEU A 29 0.34 2.89 2.56
CA LEU A 29 0.55 3.19 3.98
C LEU A 29 -0.15 4.51 4.36
N MET A 30 -0.92 4.52 5.43
CA MET A 30 -1.67 5.69 5.91
C MET A 30 -1.30 6.03 7.35
N VAL A 31 -1.34 7.32 7.69
CA VAL A 31 -1.11 7.81 9.07
C VAL A 31 -2.26 8.71 9.50
N ASP A 32 -2.39 9.87 8.86
CA ASP A 32 -3.41 10.88 9.17
C ASP A 32 -4.75 10.61 8.47
N GLY A 33 -4.72 10.20 7.20
CA GLY A 33 -5.93 9.94 6.42
C GLY A 33 -6.66 11.20 5.92
N THR A 34 -6.09 12.40 6.10
CA THR A 34 -6.76 13.66 5.74
C THR A 34 -5.93 14.56 4.80
N GLY A 35 -4.79 14.07 4.31
CA GLY A 35 -3.99 14.75 3.28
C GLY A 35 -2.89 15.68 3.81
N MET A 36 -2.59 15.62 5.11
CA MET A 36 -1.61 16.49 5.78
C MET A 36 -0.20 15.89 5.81
N CYS A 37 -0.05 14.56 5.79
CA CYS A 37 1.27 13.95 5.99
C CYS A 37 1.95 13.39 4.71
N GLY A 38 1.18 13.07 3.66
CA GLY A 38 1.73 12.48 2.43
C GLY A 38 2.30 11.04 2.57
N SER A 39 2.03 10.35 3.69
CA SER A 39 2.46 8.94 3.88
C SER A 39 1.84 8.03 2.80
N CYS A 40 0.59 8.30 2.43
CA CYS A 40 -0.17 7.54 1.44
C CYS A 40 0.06 7.98 -0.01
N ARG A 41 1.13 8.75 -0.27
CA ARG A 41 1.42 9.21 -1.64
C ARG A 41 1.69 8.04 -2.58
N VAL A 42 1.23 8.21 -3.82
CA VAL A 42 1.41 7.30 -4.95
C VAL A 42 1.67 8.11 -6.21
N THR A 43 2.37 7.53 -7.18
CA THR A 43 2.49 8.11 -8.53
C THR A 43 1.45 7.49 -9.44
N VAL A 44 0.57 8.33 -10.01
CA VAL A 44 -0.47 7.94 -10.96
C VAL A 44 -0.40 8.88 -12.16
N GLY A 45 -0.17 8.34 -13.36
CA GLY A 45 -0.10 9.14 -14.59
C GLY A 45 1.08 10.13 -14.61
N GLY A 46 2.15 9.87 -13.84
CA GLY A 46 3.28 10.77 -13.69
C GLY A 46 3.09 11.88 -12.65
N GLU A 47 1.93 11.95 -11.99
CA GLU A 47 1.65 12.91 -10.93
C GLU A 47 1.66 12.24 -9.55
N THR A 48 2.17 12.95 -8.54
CA THR A 48 2.02 12.53 -7.15
C THR A 48 0.59 12.82 -6.67
N LYS A 49 -0.09 11.78 -6.18
CA LYS A 49 -1.44 11.84 -5.60
C LYS A 49 -1.44 11.26 -4.19
N PHE A 50 -2.38 11.67 -3.34
CA PHE A 50 -2.57 11.17 -1.99
C PHE A 50 -3.76 10.21 -1.94
N THR A 51 -3.51 8.94 -1.67
CA THR A 51 -4.55 7.89 -1.68
C THR A 51 -5.73 8.21 -0.75
N CYS A 52 -5.50 8.89 0.39
CA CYS A 52 -6.56 9.23 1.34
C CYS A 52 -7.45 10.42 0.94
N VAL A 53 -7.05 11.23 -0.04
CA VAL A 53 -7.79 12.43 -0.48
C VAL A 53 -8.17 12.35 -1.94
N ASP A 54 -7.22 11.99 -2.81
CA ASP A 54 -7.42 11.88 -4.26
C ASP A 54 -7.97 10.52 -4.70
N GLY A 55 -7.88 9.51 -3.82
CA GLY A 55 -8.23 8.11 -4.10
C GLY A 55 -9.38 7.60 -3.22
N PRO A 56 -9.32 6.33 -2.73
CA PRO A 56 -8.26 5.33 -2.94
C PRO A 56 -8.30 4.66 -4.32
N ASP A 57 -9.36 4.94 -5.09
CA ASP A 57 -9.64 4.34 -6.38
C ASP A 57 -8.98 5.13 -7.51
N PHE A 58 -8.06 4.48 -8.22
CA PHE A 58 -7.32 5.08 -9.34
C PHE A 58 -7.43 4.22 -10.60
N ASP A 59 -7.13 4.84 -11.75
CA ASP A 59 -6.91 4.10 -12.99
C ASP A 59 -5.69 3.19 -12.84
N GLY A 60 -5.93 1.88 -12.74
CA GLY A 60 -4.91 0.86 -12.56
C GLY A 60 -3.92 0.79 -13.70
N HIS A 61 -4.24 1.29 -14.88
CA HIS A 61 -3.30 1.33 -16.00
C HIS A 61 -2.25 2.44 -15.85
N GLN A 62 -2.49 3.43 -14.99
CA GLN A 62 -1.63 4.59 -14.75
C GLN A 62 -0.85 4.54 -13.42
N VAL A 63 -1.10 3.55 -12.57
CA VAL A 63 -0.44 3.39 -11.27
C VAL A 63 0.99 2.89 -11.43
N ASP A 64 1.94 3.53 -10.73
CA ASP A 64 3.28 2.97 -10.53
C ASP A 64 3.27 1.91 -9.41
N PHE A 65 3.07 0.65 -9.81
CA PHE A 65 3.06 -0.48 -8.88
C PHE A 65 4.44 -0.81 -8.30
N GLU A 66 5.53 -0.43 -8.95
CA GLU A 66 6.88 -0.70 -8.45
C GLU A 66 7.26 0.24 -7.31
N GLU A 67 6.96 1.53 -7.48
CA GLU A 67 7.12 2.52 -6.41
C GLU A 67 6.30 2.11 -5.18
N LEU A 68 4.99 1.86 -5.36
CA LEU A 68 4.11 1.49 -4.25
C LEU A 68 4.56 0.19 -3.58
N GLY A 69 5.04 -0.79 -4.34
CA GLY A 69 5.54 -2.06 -3.82
C GLY A 69 6.82 -1.90 -2.97
N LYS A 70 7.70 -0.95 -3.31
CA LYS A 70 8.86 -0.60 -2.47
C LYS A 70 8.41 0.11 -1.19
N ARG A 71 7.44 1.02 -1.29
CA ARG A 71 6.92 1.78 -0.16
C ARG A 71 6.24 0.90 0.89
N GLN A 72 5.48 -0.13 0.48
CA GLN A 72 4.82 -1.05 1.42
C GLN A 72 5.80 -1.88 2.27
N LYS A 73 7.07 -2.02 1.84
CA LYS A 73 8.06 -2.85 2.54
C LYS A 73 8.90 -2.09 3.57
N ILE A 74 8.71 -0.77 3.69
CA ILE A 74 9.58 0.10 4.50
C ILE A 74 9.58 -0.33 5.98
N TYR A 75 8.44 -0.75 6.51
CA TYR A 75 8.27 -1.01 7.94
C TYR A 75 8.28 -2.49 8.34
N ILE A 76 8.60 -3.41 7.41
CA ILE A 76 8.67 -4.86 7.70
C ILE A 76 9.54 -5.18 8.95
N PRO A 77 10.73 -4.57 9.14
CA PRO A 77 11.53 -4.81 10.35
C PRO A 77 10.80 -4.40 11.65
N GLN A 78 10.13 -3.25 11.62
CA GLN A 78 9.39 -2.70 12.76
C GLN A 78 8.10 -3.48 13.03
N GLU A 79 7.39 -3.89 11.99
CA GLU A 79 6.20 -4.76 12.05
C GLU A 79 6.55 -6.09 12.72
N LYS A 80 7.66 -6.72 12.31
CA LYS A 80 8.16 -7.95 12.92
C LYS A 80 8.52 -7.76 14.40
N CYS A 81 9.30 -6.72 14.72
CA CYS A 81 9.67 -6.41 16.11
C CYS A 81 8.44 -6.14 16.99
N SER A 82 7.43 -5.44 16.45
CA SER A 82 6.17 -5.18 17.14
C SER A 82 5.41 -6.48 17.45
N LEU A 83 5.31 -7.38 16.47
CA LEU A 83 4.65 -8.68 16.64
C LEU A 83 5.37 -9.55 17.69
N GLU A 84 6.69 -9.66 17.59
CA GLU A 84 7.50 -10.43 18.55
C GLU A 84 7.34 -9.89 19.98
N ARG A 85 7.35 -8.56 20.17
CA ARG A 85 7.11 -7.92 21.48
C ARG A 85 5.71 -8.23 22.02
N PHE A 86 4.70 -8.20 21.15
CA PHE A 86 3.34 -8.53 21.53
C PHE A 86 3.22 -10.00 21.98
N GLU A 87 3.79 -10.94 21.22
CA GLU A 87 3.78 -12.38 21.53
C GLU A 87 4.53 -12.70 22.84
N LEU A 88 5.66 -12.05 23.10
CA LEU A 88 6.38 -12.17 24.37
C LEU A 88 5.57 -11.64 25.55
N SER A 89 4.91 -10.48 25.38
CA SER A 89 4.06 -9.91 26.43
C SER A 89 2.85 -10.80 26.75
N ALA A 90 2.30 -11.46 25.73
CA ALA A 90 1.15 -12.36 25.86
C ALA A 90 1.51 -13.71 26.52
N SER A 91 2.75 -14.16 26.37
CA SER A 91 3.26 -15.41 26.95
C SER A 91 3.87 -15.26 28.36
N GLY A 92 3.91 -14.03 28.90
CA GLY A 92 4.44 -13.75 30.24
C GLY A 92 5.96 -13.82 30.35
N ALA A 93 6.68 -13.86 29.22
CA ALA A 93 8.14 -13.82 29.18
C ALA A 93 8.61 -12.35 29.27
N ASN A 94 9.44 -12.03 30.27
CA ASN A 94 9.99 -10.68 30.45
C ASN A 94 10.84 -10.26 29.24
N VAL A 95 10.48 -9.13 28.62
CA VAL A 95 11.28 -8.44 27.61
C VAL A 95 12.52 -7.87 28.30
N LYS A 96 13.71 -8.37 27.97
CA LYS A 96 14.95 -7.66 28.31
C LYS A 96 15.08 -6.49 27.33
N GLU A 97 15.11 -5.27 27.88
CA GLU A 97 15.36 -4.01 27.15
C GLU A 97 16.68 -4.03 26.36
#